data_AF-V6LCC9-F1
#
_entry.id   AF-V6LCC9-F1
#
_cell.length_a   1.000
_cell.length_b   1.000
_cell.length_c   1.000
_cell.angle_alpha   90.00
_cell.angle_beta   90.00
_cell.angle_gamma   90.00
#
_symmetry.space_group_name_H-M   'P 1'
#
loop_
_entity.id
_entity.type
_entity.pdbx_description
1 polymer ?
#
loop_
_entity_poly.entity_id
_entity_poly.type
_entity_poly.pdbx_seq_one_letter_code
_entity_poly.pdbx_strand_id
1 'polypeptide(L)'
;MNFKNQILKKVFSYVLQDLKINELSETQFDYYLSNRMDWKQASAYLKYDFNKLKRWYNETYLRCKLIPLSTQDSKLMRIMVFELLDNGCIWDKSYKQLIQSKLSRSYDKITFNIAFNNQIKSWKRLIPDRLLKDLLALNIIDLNKTPQELQDDSDNVY
;
A
#
# COMPACT_ATOMS: atom_id res chain seq x y z
N MET A 1 -12.67 2.14 -23.98
CA MET A 1 -12.85 0.89 -23.20
C MET A 1 -11.91 0.94 -21.99
N ASN A 2 -12.41 0.80 -20.76
CA ASN A 2 -11.63 1.06 -19.53
C ASN A 2 -10.54 -0.01 -19.34
N PHE A 3 -9.25 0.39 -19.28
CA PHE A 3 -8.07 -0.50 -19.16
C PHE A 3 -8.22 -1.54 -18.04
N LYS A 4 -8.88 -1.16 -16.93
CA LYS A 4 -9.17 -2.03 -15.78
C LYS A 4 -10.01 -3.25 -16.16
N ASN A 5 -11.03 -3.07 -17.00
CA ASN A 5 -11.94 -4.14 -17.41
C ASN A 5 -11.27 -5.08 -18.42
N GLN A 6 -10.29 -4.60 -19.18
CA GLN A 6 -9.53 -5.45 -20.11
C GLN A 6 -8.58 -6.39 -19.38
N ILE A 7 -7.84 -5.89 -18.36
CA ILE A 7 -6.97 -6.75 -17.55
C ILE A 7 -7.81 -7.78 -16.78
N LEU A 8 -8.92 -7.37 -16.16
CA LEU A 8 -9.78 -8.29 -15.42
C LEU A 8 -10.26 -9.46 -16.28
N LYS A 9 -10.76 -9.19 -17.49
CA LYS A 9 -11.20 -10.24 -18.43
C LYS A 9 -10.07 -11.20 -18.78
N LYS A 10 -8.88 -10.66 -19.09
CA LYS A 10 -7.70 -11.47 -19.42
C LYS A 10 -7.25 -12.36 -18.26
N VAL A 11 -7.21 -11.81 -17.05
CA VAL A 11 -6.88 -12.57 -15.83
C VAL A 11 -7.93 -13.64 -15.58
N PHE A 12 -9.22 -13.33 -15.74
CA PHE A 12 -10.30 -14.31 -15.62
C PHE A 12 -10.15 -15.47 -16.62
N SER A 13 -9.87 -15.17 -17.89
CA SER A 13 -9.60 -16.20 -18.90
C SER A 13 -8.39 -17.07 -18.56
N TYR A 14 -7.31 -16.47 -18.03
CA TYR A 14 -6.16 -17.24 -17.56
C TYR A 14 -6.53 -18.21 -16.45
N VAL A 15 -7.30 -17.77 -15.45
CA VAL A 15 -7.70 -18.63 -14.34
C VAL A 15 -8.57 -19.81 -14.80
N LEU A 16 -9.52 -19.58 -15.71
CA LEU A 16 -10.31 -20.65 -16.31
C LEU A 16 -9.44 -21.69 -17.03
N GLN A 17 -8.45 -21.21 -17.80
CA GLN A 17 -7.52 -22.07 -18.53
C GLN A 17 -6.60 -22.85 -17.60
N ASP A 18 -6.06 -22.21 -16.57
CA ASP A 18 -5.17 -22.85 -15.60
C ASP A 18 -5.91 -23.95 -14.81
N LEU A 19 -7.15 -23.67 -14.41
CA LEU A 19 -8.01 -24.63 -13.72
C LEU A 19 -8.65 -25.67 -14.64
N LYS A 20 -8.57 -25.50 -15.97
CA LYS A 20 -9.22 -26.34 -17.00
C LYS A 20 -10.74 -26.46 -16.78
N ILE A 21 -11.39 -25.35 -16.50
CA ILE A 21 -12.84 -25.24 -16.28
C ILE A 21 -13.44 -24.17 -17.20
N ASN A 22 -14.75 -24.26 -17.42
CA ASN A 22 -15.46 -23.32 -18.30
C ASN A 22 -16.12 -22.17 -17.54
N GLU A 23 -16.43 -22.37 -16.26
CA GLU A 23 -17.13 -21.40 -15.42
C GLU A 23 -16.55 -21.39 -14.01
N LEU A 24 -16.60 -20.22 -13.38
CA LEU A 24 -16.07 -19.98 -12.06
C LEU A 24 -16.93 -18.90 -11.40
N SER A 25 -17.40 -19.15 -10.18
CA SER A 25 -18.12 -18.12 -9.41
C SER A 25 -17.16 -17.01 -8.97
N GLU A 26 -17.68 -15.83 -8.66
CA GLU A 26 -16.86 -14.72 -8.18
C GLU A 26 -16.06 -15.10 -6.91
N THR A 27 -16.68 -15.81 -5.97
CA THR A 27 -16.01 -16.26 -4.74
C THR A 27 -14.86 -17.23 -5.01
N GLN A 28 -15.02 -18.13 -5.97
CA GLN A 28 -13.96 -19.06 -6.34
C GLN A 28 -12.82 -18.35 -7.07
N PHE A 29 -13.14 -17.35 -7.91
CA PHE A 29 -12.15 -16.50 -8.56
C PHE A 29 -11.33 -15.71 -7.54
N ASP A 30 -11.98 -15.08 -6.56
CA ASP A 30 -11.31 -14.34 -5.48
C ASP A 30 -10.38 -15.23 -4.67
N TYR A 31 -10.86 -16.42 -4.33
CA TYR A 31 -10.08 -17.40 -3.58
C TYR A 31 -8.83 -17.82 -4.35
N TYR A 32 -8.97 -18.12 -5.65
CA TYR A 32 -7.84 -18.49 -6.49
C TYR A 32 -6.82 -17.36 -6.59
N LEU A 33 -7.26 -16.13 -6.85
CA LEU A 33 -6.36 -14.97 -6.95
C LEU A 33 -5.57 -14.72 -5.67
N SER A 34 -6.17 -14.98 -4.51
CA SER A 34 -5.56 -14.69 -3.21
C SER A 34 -4.63 -15.81 -2.70
N ASN A 35 -4.87 -17.06 -3.10
CA ASN A 35 -4.22 -18.23 -2.48
C ASN A 35 -3.44 -19.11 -3.45
N ARG A 36 -3.76 -19.10 -4.75
CA ARG A 36 -3.22 -20.06 -5.73
C ARG A 36 -2.56 -19.42 -6.94
N MET A 37 -2.84 -18.16 -7.20
CA MET A 37 -2.35 -17.47 -8.39
C MET A 37 -0.82 -17.33 -8.39
N ASP A 38 -0.17 -18.01 -9.33
CA ASP A 38 1.22 -17.72 -9.68
C ASP A 38 1.26 -16.46 -10.57
N TRP A 39 1.51 -15.32 -9.92
CA TRP A 39 1.61 -14.03 -10.58
C TRP A 39 2.75 -13.95 -11.61
N LYS A 40 3.82 -14.74 -11.47
CA LYS A 40 4.92 -14.76 -12.45
C LYS A 40 4.46 -15.46 -13.72
N GLN A 41 3.87 -16.65 -13.58
CA GLN A 41 3.35 -17.40 -14.71
C GLN A 41 2.23 -16.64 -15.43
N ALA A 42 1.30 -16.05 -14.68
CA ALA A 42 0.25 -15.21 -15.23
C ALA A 42 0.81 -13.99 -15.99
N SER A 43 1.86 -13.35 -15.48
CA SER A 43 2.48 -12.20 -16.16
C SER A 43 3.08 -12.58 -17.51
N ALA A 44 3.74 -13.73 -17.59
CA ALA A 44 4.32 -14.26 -18.83
C ALA A 44 3.23 -14.61 -19.84
N TYR A 45 2.17 -15.32 -19.39
CA TYR A 45 1.06 -15.72 -20.26
C TYR A 45 0.30 -14.51 -20.81
N LEU A 46 -0.02 -13.55 -19.94
CA LEU A 46 -0.80 -12.36 -20.30
C LEU A 46 0.01 -11.29 -21.03
N LYS A 47 1.32 -11.47 -21.17
CA LYS A 47 2.28 -10.51 -21.73
C LYS A 47 2.19 -9.14 -21.05
N TYR A 48 2.06 -9.16 -19.72
CA TYR A 48 2.15 -7.96 -18.89
C TYR A 48 3.41 -8.01 -18.04
N ASP A 49 3.98 -6.83 -17.75
CA ASP A 49 5.02 -6.72 -16.74
C ASP A 49 4.51 -7.23 -15.38
N PHE A 50 5.32 -8.06 -14.72
CA PHE A 50 4.99 -8.69 -13.44
C PHE A 50 4.62 -7.65 -12.38
N ASN A 51 5.41 -6.58 -12.26
CA ASN A 51 5.19 -5.55 -11.25
C ASN A 51 3.90 -4.78 -11.54
N LYS A 52 3.62 -4.46 -12.81
CA LYS A 52 2.35 -3.83 -13.23
C LYS A 52 1.14 -4.72 -12.94
N LEU A 53 1.22 -6.02 -13.23
CA LEU A 53 0.12 -6.95 -12.99
C LEU A 53 -0.15 -7.13 -11.49
N LYS A 54 0.92 -7.31 -10.71
CA LYS A 54 0.81 -7.44 -9.24
C LYS A 54 0.33 -6.14 -8.59
N ARG A 55 0.73 -4.99 -9.12
CA ARG A 55 0.22 -3.69 -8.69
C ARG A 55 -1.26 -3.52 -9.03
N TRP A 56 -1.70 -3.92 -10.23
CA TRP A 56 -3.11 -3.91 -10.59
C TRP A 56 -3.95 -4.74 -9.60
N TYR A 57 -3.50 -5.96 -9.27
CA TYR A 57 -4.21 -6.81 -8.32
C TYR A 57 -4.36 -6.14 -6.95
N ASN A 58 -3.26 -5.64 -6.38
CA ASN A 58 -3.28 -5.04 -5.05
C ASN A 58 -3.99 -3.67 -5.00
N GLU A 59 -3.72 -2.78 -5.95
CA GLU A 59 -4.18 -1.37 -5.88
C GLU A 59 -5.53 -1.13 -6.57
N THR A 60 -5.90 -1.99 -7.53
CA THR A 60 -7.16 -1.84 -8.29
C THR A 60 -8.16 -2.91 -7.91
N TYR A 61 -7.80 -4.19 -8.05
CA TYR A 61 -8.76 -5.27 -7.87
C TYR A 61 -9.15 -5.47 -6.41
N LEU A 62 -8.17 -5.74 -5.53
CA LEU A 62 -8.43 -5.92 -4.09
C LEU A 62 -9.05 -4.68 -3.47
N ARG A 63 -8.58 -3.49 -3.83
CA ARG A 63 -9.12 -2.22 -3.31
C ARG A 63 -10.62 -2.05 -3.55
N CYS A 64 -11.15 -2.54 -4.67
CA CYS A 64 -12.60 -2.48 -4.93
C CYS A 64 -13.41 -3.41 -4.01
N LYS A 65 -12.77 -4.42 -3.41
CA LYS A 65 -13.42 -5.40 -2.53
C LYS A 65 -13.22 -5.09 -1.04
N LEU A 66 -12.18 -4.34 -0.70
CA LEU A 66 -11.88 -4.01 0.68
C LEU A 66 -12.74 -2.84 1.18
N ILE A 67 -13.15 -2.95 2.45
CA ILE A 67 -13.90 -1.90 3.14
C ILE A 67 -12.98 -0.67 3.30
N PRO A 68 -13.39 0.52 2.82
CA PRO A 68 -12.61 1.74 3.00
C PRO A 68 -12.58 2.19 4.47
N LEU A 69 -11.60 3.02 4.82
CA LEU A 69 -11.59 3.69 6.13
C LEU A 69 -12.89 4.50 6.31
N SER A 70 -13.40 4.51 7.54
CA SER A 70 -14.52 5.39 7.87
C SER A 70 -14.05 6.85 7.78
N THR A 71 -14.98 7.79 7.56
CA THR A 71 -14.64 9.21 7.56
C THR A 71 -13.97 9.64 8.87
N GLN A 72 -14.41 9.08 10.00
CA GLN A 72 -13.85 9.38 11.32
C GLN A 72 -12.43 8.83 11.46
N ASP A 73 -12.20 7.58 11.09
CA ASP A 73 -10.86 6.96 11.13
C ASP A 73 -9.90 7.63 10.15
N SER A 74 -10.40 8.07 9.00
CA SER A 74 -9.58 8.85 8.05
C SER A 74 -9.17 10.20 8.62
N LYS A 75 -10.04 10.87 9.41
CA LYS A 75 -9.69 12.12 10.09
C LYS A 75 -8.68 11.88 11.20
N LEU A 76 -8.91 10.86 12.04
CA LEU A 76 -8.00 10.48 13.11
C LEU A 76 -6.60 10.15 12.57
N MET A 77 -6.54 9.29 11.54
CA MET A 77 -5.28 8.95 10.88
C MET A 77 -4.57 10.19 10.34
N ARG A 78 -5.31 11.14 9.76
CA ARG A 78 -4.73 12.39 9.27
C ARG A 78 -4.12 13.23 10.41
N ILE A 79 -4.82 13.35 11.53
CA ILE A 79 -4.33 14.09 12.71
C ILE A 79 -3.04 13.45 13.24
N MET A 80 -3.06 12.14 13.49
CA MET A 80 -1.89 11.42 14.01
C MET A 80 -0.70 11.52 13.05
N VAL A 81 -0.93 11.29 11.75
CA VAL A 81 0.12 11.45 10.73
C VAL A 81 0.69 12.87 10.71
N PHE A 82 -0.15 13.88 10.91
CA PHE A 82 0.28 15.28 10.97
C PHE A 82 1.10 15.58 12.23
N GLU A 83 0.67 15.10 13.40
CA GLU A 83 1.40 15.24 14.66
C GLU A 83 2.79 14.58 14.59
N LEU A 84 2.88 13.37 14.03
CA LEU A 84 4.18 12.71 13.85
C LEU A 84 5.11 13.53 12.95
N LEU A 85 4.53 14.11 11.91
CA LEU A 85 5.26 14.90 10.95
C LEU A 85 5.77 16.22 11.49
N ASP A 86 4.95 16.89 12.29
CA ASP A 86 5.31 18.14 12.95
C ASP A 86 6.43 17.91 13.99
N ASN A 87 6.43 16.75 14.65
CA ASN A 87 7.44 16.36 15.63
C ASN A 87 8.71 15.73 15.03
N GLY A 88 8.84 15.68 13.70
CA GLY A 88 10.04 15.12 13.04
C GLY A 88 10.33 13.66 13.38
N CYS A 89 9.33 12.88 13.80
CA CYS A 89 9.56 11.52 14.29
C CYS A 89 9.68 10.51 13.14
N ILE A 90 10.44 9.44 13.37
CA ILE A 90 10.63 8.34 12.41
C ILE A 90 9.36 7.48 12.36
N TRP A 91 8.77 7.37 11.17
CA TRP A 91 7.64 6.50 10.85
C TRP A 91 8.04 5.03 10.76
N ASP A 92 8.27 4.43 11.92
CA ASP A 92 8.60 3.03 12.04
C ASP A 92 7.36 2.11 12.05
N LYS A 93 7.60 0.81 12.21
CA LYS A 93 6.54 -0.20 12.32
C LYS A 93 5.66 0.03 13.55
N SER A 94 6.27 0.49 14.65
CA SER A 94 5.61 0.71 15.95
C SER A 94 4.55 1.80 15.84
N TYR A 95 4.83 2.88 15.10
CA TYR A 95 3.87 3.97 14.92
C TYR A 95 2.68 3.58 14.03
N LYS A 96 2.93 2.81 12.97
CA LYS A 96 1.84 2.26 12.15
C LYS A 96 0.92 1.37 12.99
N GLN A 97 1.49 0.57 13.88
CA GLN A 97 0.72 -0.24 14.84
C GLN A 97 -0.06 0.64 15.83
N LEU A 98 0.54 1.72 16.32
CA LEU A 98 -0.14 2.68 17.20
C LEU A 98 -1.38 3.28 16.51
N ILE A 99 -1.26 3.82 15.30
CA ILE A 99 -2.42 4.34 14.55
C ILE A 99 -3.45 3.24 14.38
N GLN A 100 -3.03 2.05 13.94
CA GLN A 100 -3.93 0.94 13.70
C GLN A 100 -4.71 0.54 14.96
N SER A 101 -4.09 0.61 16.15
CA SER A 101 -4.74 0.34 17.44
C SER A 101 -5.75 1.41 17.87
N LYS A 102 -5.64 2.63 17.32
CA LYS A 102 -6.53 3.76 17.63
C LYS A 102 -7.73 3.85 16.69
N LEU A 103 -7.72 3.12 15.58
CA LEU A 103 -8.84 3.09 14.65
C LEU A 103 -10.04 2.36 15.26
N SER A 104 -11.24 2.71 14.84
CA SER A 104 -12.50 2.13 15.34
C SER A 104 -12.64 0.62 15.14
N ARG A 105 -11.83 0.03 14.24
CA ARG A 105 -11.84 -1.39 13.90
C ARG A 105 -10.53 -1.83 13.27
N SER A 106 -10.34 -3.16 13.20
CA SER A 106 -9.26 -3.76 12.45
C SER A 106 -9.52 -3.65 10.94
N TYR A 107 -8.67 -2.89 10.25
CA TYR A 107 -8.70 -2.75 8.80
C TYR A 107 -7.72 -3.72 8.13
N ASP A 108 -8.04 -4.13 6.90
CA ASP A 108 -7.10 -4.85 6.05
C ASP A 108 -5.80 -4.05 5.87
N LYS A 109 -4.67 -4.77 5.87
CA LYS A 109 -3.33 -4.18 5.76
C LYS A 109 -3.18 -3.32 4.50
N ILE A 110 -3.79 -3.71 3.38
CA ILE A 110 -3.73 -2.96 2.12
C ILE A 110 -4.51 -1.66 2.27
N THR A 111 -5.75 -1.72 2.79
CA THR A 111 -6.57 -0.52 3.04
C THR A 111 -5.84 0.47 3.94
N PHE A 112 -5.30 -0.02 5.06
CA PHE A 112 -4.55 0.81 6.02
C PHE A 112 -3.35 1.48 5.35
N ASN A 113 -2.49 0.71 4.68
CA ASN A 113 -1.27 1.25 4.07
C ASN A 113 -1.56 2.27 2.97
N ILE A 114 -2.61 2.05 2.16
CA ILE A 114 -3.01 3.01 1.13
C ILE A 114 -3.47 4.31 1.78
N ALA A 115 -4.36 4.23 2.78
CA ALA A 115 -4.87 5.42 3.46
C ALA A 115 -3.74 6.21 4.12
N PHE A 116 -2.87 5.51 4.85
CA PHE A 116 -1.70 6.09 5.51
C PHE A 116 -0.78 6.80 4.52
N ASN A 117 -0.39 6.12 3.43
CA ASN A 117 0.47 6.71 2.40
C ASN A 117 -0.16 7.91 1.69
N ASN A 118 -1.49 7.92 1.54
CA ASN A 118 -2.19 9.07 0.98
C ASN A 118 -2.16 10.28 1.92
N GLN A 119 -2.25 10.08 3.24
CA GLN A 119 -2.08 11.18 4.19
C GLN A 119 -0.67 11.78 4.13
N ILE A 120 0.36 10.92 4.07
CA ILE A 120 1.75 11.36 3.90
C ILE A 120 1.92 12.17 2.61
N LYS A 121 1.43 11.65 1.48
CA LYS A 121 1.52 12.34 0.18
C LYS A 121 0.79 13.69 0.20
N SER A 122 -0.36 13.75 0.87
CA SER A 122 -1.12 14.98 1.05
C SER A 122 -0.30 16.01 1.82
N TRP A 123 0.33 15.61 2.93
CA TRP A 123 1.19 16.49 3.71
C TRP A 123 2.42 16.99 2.93
N LYS A 124 3.12 16.11 2.21
CA LYS A 124 4.28 16.50 1.38
C LYS A 124 3.95 17.58 0.34
N ARG A 125 2.70 17.66 -0.12
CA ARG A 125 2.24 18.70 -1.07
C ARG A 125 1.92 20.02 -0.39
N LEU A 126 1.68 20.02 0.92
CA LEU A 126 1.32 21.20 1.70
C LEU A 126 2.55 21.94 2.25
N ILE A 127 3.73 21.33 2.21
CA ILE A 127 4.98 21.99 2.60
C ILE A 127 5.56 22.73 1.40
N PRO A 128 5.83 24.04 1.52
CA PRO A 128 6.61 24.75 0.51
C PRO A 128 7.98 24.08 0.32
N ASP A 129 8.43 23.86 -0.91
CA ASP A 129 9.72 23.19 -1.23
C ASP A 129 10.93 23.73 -0.44
N ARG A 130 10.87 25.01 -0.04
CA ARG A 130 11.89 25.68 0.78
C ARG A 130 11.95 25.12 2.20
N LEU A 131 10.80 24.92 2.85
CA LEU A 131 10.69 24.33 4.20
C LEU A 131 11.09 22.85 4.21
N LEU A 132 10.78 22.12 3.13
CA LEU A 132 11.22 20.72 2.98
C LEU A 132 12.75 20.64 2.86
N LYS A 133 13.37 21.55 2.11
CA LYS A 133 14.84 21.64 2.02
C LYS A 133 15.48 22.02 3.36
N ASP A 134 14.87 22.93 4.12
CA ASP A 134 15.38 23.34 5.43
C ASP A 134 15.27 22.19 6.45
N LEU A 135 14.16 21.42 6.45
CA LEU A 135 13.99 20.25 7.31
C LEU A 135 14.96 19.09 6.96
N LEU A 136 15.25 18.90 5.67
CA LEU A 136 16.27 17.95 5.20
C LEU A 136 17.68 18.41 5.56
N ALA A 137 17.97 19.72 5.46
CA ALA A 137 19.25 20.31 5.81
C ALA A 137 19.54 20.28 7.32
N LEU A 138 18.51 20.23 8.15
CA LEU A 138 18.61 20.10 9.61
C LEU A 138 18.78 18.64 10.10
N ASN A 139 18.92 17.65 9.20
CA ASN A 139 18.98 16.21 9.53
C ASN A 139 17.77 15.69 10.33
N ILE A 140 16.65 16.40 10.33
CA ILE A 140 15.41 16.00 11.02
C ILE A 140 14.69 14.88 10.23
N ILE A 141 14.94 14.80 8.92
CA ILE A 141 14.38 13.79 8.04
C ILE A 141 15.51 13.32 7.10
N ASP A 142 15.85 12.03 7.14
CA ASP A 142 16.72 11.43 6.12
C ASP A 142 15.87 10.57 5.17
N LEU A 143 15.66 11.07 3.95
CA LEU A 143 14.87 10.40 2.91
C LEU A 143 15.67 9.38 2.10
N ASN A 144 16.98 9.28 2.32
CA ASN A 144 17.87 8.39 1.56
C ASN A 144 18.33 7.16 2.34
N LYS A 145 18.17 7.12 3.67
CA LYS A 145 18.47 5.93 4.45
C LYS A 145 17.46 4.83 4.21
N THR A 146 17.95 3.69 3.72
CA THR A 146 17.21 2.44 3.71
C THR A 146 17.03 1.95 5.16
N PRO A 147 15.99 1.13 5.46
CA PRO A 147 15.73 0.65 6.82
C PRO A 147 16.92 -0.08 7.50
N GLN A 148 17.89 -0.56 6.73
CA GLN A 148 19.11 -1.21 7.22
C GLN A 148 20.17 -0.19 7.69
N GLU A 149 20.25 0.99 7.08
CA GLU A 149 21.24 2.03 7.42
C GLU A 149 20.87 2.81 8.71
N LEU A 150 19.66 2.62 9.24
CA LEU A 150 19.21 3.17 10.52
C LEU A 150 19.44 2.21 11.70
N GLN A 151 19.86 0.97 11.43
CA GLN A 151 20.15 -0.05 12.45
C GLN A 151 21.61 0.02 12.95
N ASP A 152 22.54 0.46 12.11
CA ASP A 152 23.97 0.54 12.46
C ASP A 152 24.32 1.78 13.32
N ASP A 153 23.47 2.81 13.33
CA ASP A 153 23.67 4.02 14.15
C ASP A 153 23.21 3.84 15.62
N SER A 154 22.39 2.82 15.93
CA SER A 154 21.95 2.55 17.31
C SER A 154 22.92 1.71 18.13
N ASP A 155 23.86 1.02 17.48
CA ASP A 155 24.83 0.15 18.14
C ASP A 155 26.15 0.87 18.49
N ASN A 156 26.25 2.18 18.23
CA ASN A 156 27.44 3.01 18.50
C ASN A 156 27.22 4.14 19.53
N VAL A 157 26.12 4.12 20.27
CA VAL A 157 25.92 5.03 21.40
C VAL A 157 25.84 4.22 22.70
N TYR A 158 27.03 3.89 23.20
CA TYR A 158 27.40 3.36 24.53
C TYR A 158 26.62 2.16 25.09
#